data_AF-A0A530L7G6-F1
#
_entry.id   AF-A0A530L7G6-F1
#
_cell.length_a   1.000
_cell.length_b   1.000
_cell.length_c   1.000
_cell.angle_alpha   90.00
_cell.angle_beta   90.00
_cell.angle_gamma   90.00
#
_symmetry.space_group_name_H-M   'P 1'
#
loop_
_entity.id
_entity.type
_entity.pdbx_description
1 polymer ?
#
loop_
_entity_poly.entity_id
_entity_poly.type
_entity_poly.pdbx_seq_one_letter_code
_entity_poly.pdbx_strand_id
1 'polypeptide(L)' 'AKDCRTVAFPAISTGVYRYPKDQATQIAVGTVSAFIGQSIVPETVIFCCFDEPTAELYQRVVAALGRM' A
#
# COMPACT_ATOMS: atom_id res chain seq x y z
N ALA A 1 3.21 -21.71 9.08
CA ALA A 1 3.93 -21.36 7.84
C ALA A 1 3.12 -20.28 7.13
N LYS A 2 3.65 -19.07 6.95
CA LYS A 2 4.97 -18.89 6.35
C LYS A 2 5.90 -17.89 7.06
N ASP A 3 5.55 -17.38 8.25
CA ASP A 3 6.40 -16.43 9.00
C ASP A 3 6.99 -15.32 8.11
N CYS A 4 6.19 -14.86 7.14
CA CYS A 4 6.64 -13.94 6.12
C CYS A 4 6.69 -12.54 6.74
N ARG A 5 7.90 -12.06 7.03
CA ARG A 5 8.12 -10.77 7.68
C ARG A 5 8.02 -9.60 6.72
N THR A 6 8.16 -9.83 5.41
CA THR A 6 8.15 -8.77 4.41
C THR A 6 7.25 -9.14 3.24
N VAL A 7 6.34 -8.25 2.89
CA VAL A 7 5.45 -8.42 1.74
C VAL A 7 5.57 -7.21 0.83
N ALA A 8 5.78 -7.48 -0.46
CA ALA A 8 5.78 -6.46 -1.50
C ALA A 8 4.63 -6.74 -2.46
N PHE A 9 3.85 -5.74 -2.81
CA PHE A 9 2.77 -5.90 -3.79
C PHE A 9 2.61 -4.67 -4.68
N PRO A 10 2.16 -4.88 -5.95
CA PRO A 10 2.04 -3.79 -6.92
C PRO A 10 0.81 -2.92 -6.64
N ALA A 11 0.61 -1.85 -7.42
CA ALA A 11 -0.64 -1.09 -7.43
C ALA A 11 -1.81 -1.91 -8.04
N ILE A 12 -2.36 -2.83 -7.24
CA ILE A 12 -3.38 -3.82 -7.65
C ILE A 12 -4.57 -3.11 -8.30
N SER A 13 -5.11 -3.72 -9.36
CA SER A 13 -6.26 -3.24 -10.14
C SER A 13 -6.08 -1.93 -10.93
N THR A 14 -4.94 -1.25 -10.86
CA THR A 14 -4.72 0.03 -11.57
C THR A 14 -4.20 -0.11 -13.01
N GLY A 15 -3.82 -1.32 -13.42
CA GLY A 15 -3.36 -1.63 -14.78
C GLY A 15 -4.53 -1.96 -15.73
N VAL A 16 -4.57 -3.20 -16.24
CA VAL A 16 -5.61 -3.66 -17.18
C VAL A 16 -7.04 -3.45 -16.66
N TYR A 17 -7.25 -3.56 -15.35
CA TYR A 17 -8.55 -3.37 -14.71
C TYR A 17 -8.98 -1.90 -14.54
N ARG A 18 -8.09 -0.94 -14.81
CA ARG A 18 -8.36 0.51 -14.85
C ARG A 18 -9.05 1.08 -13.61
N TYR A 19 -8.87 0.46 -12.44
CA TYR A 19 -9.39 1.04 -11.20
C TYR A 19 -8.68 2.38 -10.93
N PRO A 20 -9.40 3.45 -10.56
CA PRO A 20 -8.80 4.76 -10.35
C PRO A 20 -7.65 4.72 -9.33
N LYS A 21 -6.46 5.21 -9.72
CA LYS A 21 -5.24 5.13 -8.91
C LYS A 21 -5.41 5.78 -7.52
N ASP A 22 -6.07 6.94 -7.45
CA ASP A 22 -6.32 7.65 -6.19
C ASP A 22 -7.15 6.81 -5.22
N GLN A 23 -8.26 6.24 -5.70
CA GLN A 23 -9.13 5.39 -4.90
C GLN A 23 -8.43 4.08 -4.49
N ALA A 24 -7.73 3.43 -5.43
CA ALA A 24 -6.96 2.21 -5.14
C ALA A 24 -5.88 2.44 -4.08
N THR A 25 -5.17 3.57 -4.15
CA THR A 25 -4.10 3.91 -3.21
C THR A 25 -4.65 4.14 -1.81
N GLN A 26 -5.75 4.86 -1.66
CA GLN A 26 -6.42 5.06 -0.37
C GLN A 26 -6.84 3.74 0.27
N ILE A 27 -7.43 2.83 -0.53
CA ILE A 27 -7.83 1.50 -0.06
C ILE A 27 -6.61 0.70 0.35
N ALA A 28 -5.58 0.63 -0.49
CA ALA A 28 -4.38 -0.17 -0.26
C ALA A 28 -3.63 0.28 1.00
N VAL A 29 -3.37 1.58 1.12
CA VAL A 29 -2.65 2.16 2.27
C VAL A 29 -3.47 2.06 3.55
N GLY A 30 -4.76 2.40 3.50
CA GLY A 30 -5.65 2.30 4.66
C GLY A 30 -5.81 0.87 5.17
N THR A 31 -5.98 -0.09 4.27
CA THR A 31 -6.12 -1.52 4.62
C THR A 31 -4.84 -2.06 5.24
N VAL A 32 -3.68 -1.77 4.65
CA VAL A 32 -2.38 -2.18 5.23
C VAL A 32 -2.18 -1.56 6.60
N SER A 33 -2.41 -0.24 6.74
CA SER A 33 -2.25 0.45 8.02
C SER A 33 -3.13 -0.15 9.11
N ALA A 34 -4.39 -0.44 8.81
CA ALA A 34 -5.30 -1.08 9.75
C ALA A 34 -4.83 -2.50 10.12
N PHE A 35 -4.35 -3.27 9.14
CA PHE A 35 -3.88 -4.63 9.35
C PHE A 35 -2.61 -4.69 10.21
N ILE A 36 -1.59 -3.90 9.90
CA ILE A 36 -0.33 -3.88 10.68
C ILE A 36 -0.53 -3.31 12.09
N GLY A 37 -1.55 -2.46 12.30
CA GLY A 37 -1.94 -2.01 13.64
C GLY A 37 -2.51 -3.11 14.53
N GLN A 38 -2.91 -4.26 13.95
CA GLN A 38 -3.53 -5.39 14.65
C GLN A 38 -2.71 -6.68 14.58
N SER A 39 -1.61 -6.71 13.83
CA SER A 39 -0.82 -7.91 13.56
C SER A 39 0.68 -7.65 13.75
N ILE A 40 1.39 -8.63 14.32
CA ILE A 40 2.86 -8.60 14.45
C ILE A 40 3.57 -8.93 13.13
N VAL A 41 2.87 -9.54 12.17
CA VAL A 41 3.42 -9.90 10.84
C VAL A 41 2.44 -9.55 9.72
N PRO A 42 2.91 -9.05 8.56
CA PRO A 42 4.32 -8.79 8.24
C PRO A 42 4.85 -7.53 8.95
N GLU A 43 6.14 -7.51 9.24
CA GLU A 43 6.86 -6.38 9.85
C GLU A 43 7.09 -5.25 8.84
N THR A 44 7.16 -5.58 7.55
CA THR A 44 7.42 -4.62 6.48
C THR A 44 6.49 -4.86 5.30
N VAL A 45 5.88 -3.78 4.82
CA VAL A 45 5.08 -3.77 3.60
C VAL A 45 5.66 -2.77 2.61
N ILE A 46 5.87 -3.21 1.37
CA ILE A 46 6.39 -2.39 0.27
C ILE A 46 5.31 -2.26 -0.80
N PHE A 47 4.90 -1.03 -1.09
CA PHE A 47 4.05 -0.73 -2.25
C PHE A 47 4.92 -0.55 -3.49
N CYS A 48 5.00 -1.58 -4.33
CA CYS A 48 5.82 -1.57 -5.55
C CYS A 48 5.13 -0.80 -6.67
N CYS A 49 5.41 0.50 -6.75
CA CYS A 49 4.91 1.37 -7.81
C CYS A 49 5.76 1.23 -9.07
N PHE A 50 5.10 1.02 -10.22
CA PHE A 50 5.78 0.83 -11.51
C PHE A 50 6.34 2.15 -12.07
N ASP A 51 5.65 3.26 -11.82
CA ASP A 51 5.99 4.59 -12.31
C ASP A 51 6.07 5.61 -11.16
N GLU A 52 6.80 6.69 -11.41
CA GLU A 52 7.02 7.77 -10.44
C GLU A 52 5.73 8.49 -10.02
N PRO A 53 4.77 8.81 -10.92
CA PRO A 53 3.49 9.40 -10.51
C PRO A 53 2.71 8.53 -9.52
N THR A 54 2.73 7.20 -9.69
CA THR A 54 2.10 6.28 -8.74
C THR A 54 2.87 6.26 -7.42
N ALA A 55 4.21 6.27 -7.46
CA ALA A 55 5.01 6.34 -6.25
C ALA A 55 4.73 7.61 -5.43
N GLU A 56 4.66 8.77 -6.09
CA GLU A 56 4.30 10.05 -5.43
C GLU A 56 2.92 9.99 -4.78
N LEU A 57 1.94 9.38 -5.45
CA LEU A 57 0.59 9.22 -4.92
C LEU A 57 0.61 8.39 -3.62
N TYR A 58 1.30 7.24 -3.62
CA TYR A 58 1.45 6.42 -2.42
C TYR A 58 2.18 7.17 -1.29
N GLN A 59 3.27 7.89 -1.61
CA GLN A 59 4.01 8.69 -0.63
C GLN A 59 3.12 9.75 0.03
N ARG A 60 2.29 10.46 -0.75
CA ARG A 60 1.36 11.47 -0.22
C ARG A 60 0.35 10.86 0.76
N VAL A 61 -0.23 9.71 0.42
CA VAL A 61 -1.23 9.04 1.26
C VAL A 61 -0.59 8.49 2.54
N VAL A 62 0.58 7.86 2.45
CA VAL A 62 1.33 7.39 3.63
C VAL A 62 1.73 8.56 4.54
N ALA A 63 2.20 9.67 3.97
CA ALA A 63 2.56 10.87 4.74
C ALA A 63 1.35 11.56 5.40
N ALA A 64 0.12 11.29 4.94
CA ALA A 64 -1.10 11.78 5.57
C ALA A 64 -1.49 10.93 6.80
N LEU A 65 -1.21 9.62 6.81
CA LEU A 65 -1.46 8.74 7.96
C LEU A 65 -0.64 9.16 9.19
N GLY A 66 0.62 9.55 9.01
CA GLY A 66 1.50 9.95 10.12
C GLY A 66 1.15 11.29 10.78
N ARG A 67 0.08 11.98 10.32
CA ARG A 67 -0.41 13.25 10.88
C ARG A 67 -1.71 13.07 11.67
N MET A 68 -2.22 11.85 11.80
CA MET A 68 -3.36 11.47 12.64
C MET A 68 -2.86 10.86 13.95
#